data_AF-A0A4R9VCY1-F1
#
_entry.id   AF-A0A4R9VCY1-F1
#
_cell.length_a   1.000
_cell.length_b   1.000
_cell.length_c   1.000
_cell.angle_alpha   90.00
_cell.angle_beta   90.00
_cell.angle_gamma   90.00
#
_symmetry.space_group_name_H-M   'P 1'
#
loop_
_entity.id
_entity.type
_entity.pdbx_description
1 polymer ?
#
loop_
_entity_poly.entity_id
_entity_poly.type
_entity_poly.pdbx_seq_one_letter_code
_entity_poly.pdbx_strand_id
1 'polypeptide(L)' 'MPYFISLMRLTQRGLDEIANSPERARVSRERVEALGGRSVALYATMGAYDFVQIFEMPSEAA' A
#
# COMPACT_ATOMS: atom_id res chain seq x y z
N MET A 1 -12.58 -3.34 13.09
CA MET A 1 -11.48 -2.44 12.70
C MET A 1 -11.99 -1.54 11.57
N PRO A 2 -11.72 -0.23 11.60
CA PRO A 2 -12.05 0.67 10.50
C PRO A 2 -11.21 0.40 9.24
N TYR A 3 -11.75 0.80 8.09
CA TYR A 3 -11.03 0.80 6.82
C TYR A 3 -10.35 2.14 6.59
N PHE A 4 -9.09 2.09 6.14
CA PHE A 4 -8.32 3.26 5.71
C PHE A 4 -7.89 3.10 4.26
N ILE A 5 -7.75 4.24 3.58
CA ILE A 5 -7.35 4.33 2.18
C ILE A 5 -6.07 5.14 2.09
N SER A 6 -5.03 4.58 1.48
CA SER A 6 -3.82 5.30 1.09
C SER A 6 -3.87 5.64 -0.39
N LEU A 7 -3.64 6.91 -0.70
CA LEU A 7 -3.50 7.44 -2.06
C LEU A 7 -2.02 7.66 -2.35
N MET A 8 -1.45 6.91 -3.29
CA MET A 8 -0.01 6.88 -3.51
C MET A 8 0.34 7.45 -4.88
N ARG A 9 1.42 8.25 -4.91
CA ARG A 9 2.09 8.65 -6.14
C ARG A 9 3.47 8.01 -6.17
N LEU A 10 3.81 7.37 -7.29
CA LEU A 10 5.13 6.82 -7.53
C LEU A 10 6.13 7.93 -7.78
N THR A 11 7.28 7.78 -7.16
CA THR A 11 8.47 8.54 -7.56
C THR A 11 9.11 7.85 -8.75
N GLN A 12 9.99 8.57 -9.47
CA GLN A 12 10.75 7.99 -10.58
C GLN A 12 11.52 6.72 -10.17
N ARG A 13 12.17 6.76 -9.00
CA ARG A 13 12.81 5.58 -8.40
C ARG A 13 11.82 4.45 -8.11
N GLY A 14 10.61 4.80 -7.65
CA GLY A 14 9.54 3.84 -7.38
C GLY A 14 9.08 3.08 -8.62
N LEU A 15 9.06 3.74 -9.78
CA LEU A 15 8.76 3.16 -11.09
C LEU A 15 9.85 2.18 -11.55
N ASP A 16 11.11 2.57 -11.46
CA ASP A 16 12.25 1.73 -11.88
C ASP A 16 12.32 0.42 -11.09
N GLU A 17 11.93 0.47 -9.81
CA GLU A 17 11.89 -0.68 -8.91
C GLU A 17 10.60 -1.53 -9.02
N ILE A 18 9.51 -0.99 -9.60
CA ILE A 18 8.20 -1.68 -9.64
C ILE A 18 8.19 -2.89 -10.57
N ALA A 19 8.99 -2.84 -11.63
CA ALA A 19 9.08 -3.91 -12.63
C ALA A 19 9.68 -5.21 -12.05
N ASN A 20 10.32 -5.16 -10.88
CA ASN A 20 11.23 -6.21 -10.42
C ASN A 20 10.88 -6.89 -9.09
N SER A 21 9.69 -6.72 -8.50
CA SER A 21 9.55 -7.16 -7.11
C SER A 21 8.16 -7.60 -6.63
N PRO A 22 7.86 -8.92 -6.67
CA PRO A 22 6.92 -9.53 -5.73
C PRO A 22 7.29 -9.27 -4.26
N GLU A 23 8.56 -8.97 -3.98
CA GLU A 23 9.08 -8.73 -2.63
C GLU A 23 8.54 -7.43 -2.00
N ARG A 24 8.24 -6.40 -2.79
CA ARG A 24 7.60 -5.18 -2.29
C ARG A 24 6.20 -5.45 -1.72
N ALA A 25 5.43 -6.34 -2.35
CA ALA A 25 4.12 -6.73 -1.85
C ALA A 25 4.24 -7.49 -0.52
N ARG A 26 5.23 -8.40 -0.40
CA ARG A 26 5.52 -9.11 0.85
C ARG A 26 5.89 -8.14 1.98
N VAL A 27 6.85 -7.26 1.74
CA VAL A 27 7.32 -6.28 2.74
C VAL A 27 6.21 -5.31 3.15
N SER A 28 5.38 -4.86 2.21
CA SER A 28 4.21 -4.02 2.51
C SER A 28 3.24 -4.75 3.45
N ARG A 29 2.96 -6.02 3.17
CA ARG A 29 2.07 -6.83 4.00
C ARG A 29 2.63 -7.04 5.40
N GLU A 30 3.91 -7.39 5.53
CA GLU A 30 4.56 -7.61 6.83
C GLU A 30 4.55 -6.35 7.70
N ARG A 31 4.75 -5.18 7.10
CA ARG A 31 4.66 -3.90 7.82
C ARG A 31 3.26 -3.64 8.34
N VAL A 32 2.24 -3.88 7.51
CA VAL A 32 0.84 -3.70 7.90
C VAL A 32 0.45 -4.67 9.02
N GLU A 33 0.87 -5.94 8.91
CA GLU A 33 0.64 -6.96 9.94
C GLU A 33 1.36 -6.63 11.26
N ALA A 34 2.59 -6.12 11.21
CA ALA A 34 3.34 -5.68 12.39
C ALA A 34 2.66 -4.53 13.15
N LEU A 35 1.86 -3.72 12.45
CA LEU A 35 1.05 -2.64 13.02
C LEU A 35 -0.34 -3.12 13.50
N GLY A 36 -0.59 -4.43 13.50
CA GLY A 36 -1.88 -5.01 13.87
C GLY A 36 -2.97 -4.79 12.82
N GLY A 37 -2.59 -4.47 11.59
CA GLY A 37 -3.47 -4.24 10.47
C GLY A 37 -3.50 -5.38 9.47
N ARG A 38 -4.30 -5.21 8.42
CA ARG A 38 -4.41 -6.14 7.30
C ARG A 38 -4.52 -5.39 5.99
N SER A 39 -3.70 -5.76 5.01
CA SER A 39 -3.85 -5.28 3.63
C SER A 39 -5.06 -5.98 2.99
N VAL A 40 -6.02 -5.20 2.48
CA VAL A 40 -7.28 -5.69 1.93
C VAL A 40 -7.17 -5.80 0.42
N ALA A 41 -6.76 -4.71 -0.24
CA ALA A 41 -6.62 -4.65 -1.68
C ALA A 41 -5.66 -3.54 -2.10
N LEU A 42 -5.02 -3.73 -3.26
CA LEU A 42 -4.17 -2.73 -3.92
C LEU A 42 -4.61 -2.65 -5.38
N TYR A 43 -4.89 -1.45 -5.85
CA TYR A 43 -5.30 -1.18 -7.23
C TYR A 43 -4.41 -0.12 -7.85
N ALA A 44 -4.00 -0.33 -9.10
CA ALA A 44 -3.49 0.75 -9.94
C ALA A 44 -4.65 1.63 -10.38
N THR A 45 -4.43 2.94 -10.44
CA THR A 45 -5.45 3.91 -10.86
C THR A 45 -5.03 4.68 -12.11
N MET A 46 -6.03 5.11 -12.88
CA MET A 46 -5.84 6.11 -13.93
C MET A 46 -6.28 7.46 -13.36
N GLY A 47 -5.35 8.39 -13.13
CA GLY A 47 -5.67 9.72 -12.60
C GLY A 47 -4.54 10.38 -11.82
N ALA A 48 -4.90 11.19 -10.80
CA ALA A 48 -3.96 11.99 -10.02
C ALA A 48 -3.08 11.18 -9.04
N TYR A 49 -3.32 9.88 -8.94
CA TYR A 49 -2.59 8.93 -8.11
C TYR A 49 -2.31 7.69 -8.95
N ASP A 50 -1.22 7.01 -8.62
CA ASP A 50 -0.80 5.81 -9.32
C ASP A 50 -1.43 4.55 -8.69
N PHE A 51 -1.61 4.57 -7.36
CA PHE A 51 -2.21 3.46 -6.63
C PHE A 51 -3.16 3.90 -5.52
N VAL A 52 -4.12 3.03 -5.25
CA VAL A 52 -5.01 3.04 -4.09
C VAL A 52 -4.82 1.73 -3.32
N GLN A 53 -4.53 1.83 -2.01
CA GLN A 53 -4.48 0.66 -1.12
C GLN A 53 -5.49 0.79 0.01
N ILE A 54 -6.22 -0.29 0.25
CA ILE A 54 -7.23 -0.41 1.29
C ILE A 54 -6.67 -1.29 2.41
N PHE A 55 -6.79 -0.82 3.65
CA PHE A 55 -6.32 -1.53 4.84
C PHE A 55 -7.41 -1.57 5.92
N GLU A 56 -7.39 -2.61 6.73
CA GLU A 56 -7.99 -2.58 8.06
C GLU A 56 -6.89 -2.25 9.07
N MET A 57 -7.06 -1.19 9.87
CA MET A 57 -6.08 -0.79 10.89
C MET A 57 -6.78 -0.51 12.23
N PRO A 58 -6.07 -0.62 13.36
CA PRO A 58 -6.64 -0.30 14.67
C PRO A 58 -6.91 1.19 14.90
N SER A 59 -6.14 2.08 14.27
CA SER A 59 -6.29 3.55 14.37
C SER A 59 -5.62 4.26 13.18
N GLU A 60 -5.84 5.57 13.04
CA GLU A 60 -5.20 6.41 12.02
C GLU A 60 -3.68 6.63 12.21
N ALA A 61 -3.15 6.31 13.40
CA ALA A 61 -1.82 6.70 13.85
C ALA A 61 -0.73 5.61 13.68
N ALA A 62 -0.91 4.68 12.75
CA ALA A 62 -0.04 3.51 12.58
C ALA A 62 1.04 3.70 11.52
#